data_AF-A0A9E1J005-F1
#
_entry.id   AF-A0A9E1J005-F1
#
_cell.length_a   1.000
_cell.length_b   1.000
_cell.length_c   1.000
_cell.angle_alpha   90.00
_cell.angle_beta   90.00
_cell.angle_gamma   90.00
#
_symmetry.space_group_name_H-M   'P 1'
#
loop_
_entity.id
_entity.type
_entity.pdbx_description
1 polymer ?
#
loop_
_entity_poly.entity_id
_entity_poly.type
_entity_poly.pdbx_seq_one_letter_code
_entity_poly.pdbx_strand_id
1 'polypeptide(L)'
;MNISEVKIYPFDTGEPDSSLRAYADVTFNQAVLIKGFRVLAAKNGGLFVGFPSKKGKDGKFYDMVEFKSASIQSSLRSAILEAYKVYS
;
A
#
# COMPACT_ATOMS: atom_id res chain seq x y z
N MET A 1 2.13 17.61 -1.62
CA MET A 1 0.85 16.95 -1.97
C MET A 1 0.36 16.28 -0.70
N ASN A 2 -0.86 16.57 -0.27
CA ASN A 2 -1.36 16.13 1.04
C ASN A 2 -2.24 14.90 0.89
N ILE A 3 -2.11 13.96 1.83
CA ILE A 3 -2.98 12.79 1.93
C ILE A 3 -4.25 13.26 2.64
N SER A 4 -5.39 13.16 1.97
CA SER A 4 -6.69 13.57 2.50
C SER A 4 -7.44 12.40 3.12
N GLU A 5 -7.23 11.19 2.61
CA GLU A 5 -7.90 9.99 3.09
C GLU A 5 -7.03 8.76 2.82
N VAL A 6 -7.06 7.81 3.75
CA VAL A 6 -6.53 6.46 3.57
C VAL A 6 -7.62 5.48 3.95
N LYS A 7 -7.95 4.58 3.02
CA LYS A 7 -8.94 3.52 3.26
C LYS A 7 -8.26 2.16 3.22
N ILE A 8 -8.42 1.41 4.31
CA ILE A 8 -7.82 0.09 4.50
C ILE A 8 -8.86 -0.98 4.20
N TYR A 9 -8.45 -2.00 3.46
CA TYR A 9 -9.22 -3.20 3.18
C TYR A 9 -8.40 -4.41 3.64
N PRO A 10 -8.69 -4.97 4.82
CA PRO A 10 -8.00 -6.16 5.29
C PRO A 10 -8.13 -7.29 4.29
N PHE A 11 -7.08 -8.09 4.24
CA PHE A 11 -7.03 -9.21 3.35
C PHE A 11 -6.33 -10.36 4.05
N ASP A 12 -7.06 -11.44 4.26
CA ASP A 12 -6.52 -12.71 4.72
C ASP A 12 -6.67 -13.70 3.57
N THR A 13 -5.54 -14.26 3.11
CA THR A 13 -5.56 -15.32 2.09
C THR A 13 -5.88 -16.69 2.69
N GLY A 14 -5.89 -16.84 4.02
CA GLY A 14 -5.93 -18.14 4.70
C GLY A 14 -4.65 -18.96 4.51
N GLU A 15 -3.66 -18.43 3.81
CA GLU A 15 -2.36 -19.06 3.61
C GLU A 15 -1.39 -18.60 4.72
N PRO A 16 -0.77 -19.54 5.48
CA PRO A 16 0.08 -19.20 6.63
C PRO A 16 1.23 -18.23 6.30
N ASP A 17 1.76 -18.33 5.08
CA ASP A 17 2.94 -17.59 4.61
C ASP A 17 2.62 -16.41 3.69
N SER A 18 1.34 -16.04 3.54
CA SER A 18 1.01 -14.86 2.77
C SER A 18 1.53 -13.61 3.46
N SER A 19 2.37 -12.88 2.74
CA SER A 19 2.85 -11.58 3.19
C SER A 19 1.74 -10.52 3.14
N LEU A 20 0.69 -10.69 2.33
CA LEU A 20 -0.35 -9.67 2.17
C LEU A 20 -1.29 -9.64 3.37
N ARG A 21 -1.43 -8.48 3.99
CA ARG A 21 -2.29 -8.23 5.16
C ARG A 21 -3.48 -7.33 4.86
N ALA A 22 -3.30 -6.37 3.96
CA ALA A 22 -4.37 -5.50 3.51
C ALA A 22 -4.05 -4.86 2.16
N TYR A 23 -5.10 -4.44 1.48
CA TYR A 23 -5.02 -3.41 0.45
C TYR A 23 -5.31 -2.04 1.06
N ALA A 24 -4.76 -0.99 0.43
CA ALA A 24 -5.05 0.38 0.79
C ALA A 24 -5.29 1.23 -0.46
N ASP A 25 -6.24 2.15 -0.32
CA ASP A 25 -6.53 3.20 -1.28
C ASP A 25 -6.19 4.55 -0.62
N VAL A 26 -5.56 5.45 -1.37
CA VAL A 26 -5.14 6.76 -0.86
C VAL A 26 -5.70 7.87 -1.75
N THR A 27 -6.38 8.84 -1.12
CA THR A 27 -6.88 10.04 -1.78
C THR A 27 -5.97 11.22 -1.47
N PHE A 28 -5.47 11.90 -2.50
CA PHE A 28 -4.66 13.10 -2.39
C PHE A 28 -5.49 14.34 -2.68
N ASN A 29 -5.37 15.36 -1.81
CA ASN A 29 -6.02 16.66 -1.95
C ASN A 29 -7.52 16.59 -2.30
N GLN A 30 -8.24 15.56 -1.83
CA GLN A 30 -9.64 15.25 -2.21
C GLN A 30 -9.91 15.20 -3.74
N ALA A 31 -8.87 15.02 -4.55
CA ALA A 31 -8.94 15.19 -6.01
C ALA A 31 -8.44 13.96 -6.76
N VAL A 32 -7.47 13.23 -6.22
CA VAL A 32 -6.83 12.09 -6.90
C VAL A 32 -6.88 10.87 -6.00
N LEU A 33 -7.59 9.84 -6.44
CA LEU A 33 -7.62 8.53 -5.79
C LEU A 33 -6.63 7.58 -6.47
N ILE A 34 -5.70 7.05 -5.69
CA ILE A 34 -4.75 6.03 -6.12
C ILE A 34 -5.05 4.75 -5.37
N LYS A 35 -5.34 3.69 -6.12
CA LYS A 35 -5.75 2.39 -5.59
C LYS A 35 -4.64 1.37 -5.64
N GLY A 36 -4.76 0.36 -4.79
CA GLY A 36 -3.95 -0.86 -4.88
C GLY A 36 -2.59 -0.76 -4.22
N PHE A 37 -2.44 0.10 -3.21
CA PHE A 37 -1.37 -0.06 -2.24
C PHE A 37 -1.59 -1.35 -1.45
N ARG A 38 -0.51 -1.92 -0.93
CA ARG A 38 -0.53 -3.21 -0.24
C ARG A 38 0.22 -3.10 1.08
N VAL A 39 -0.40 -3.49 2.17
CA VAL A 39 0.27 -3.68 3.46
C VAL A 39 0.76 -5.12 3.50
N LEU A 40 2.06 -5.27 3.65
CA LEU A 40 2.75 -6.54 3.57
C LEU A 40 3.53 -6.80 4.85
N ALA A 41 3.54 -8.04 5.33
CA ALA A 41 4.36 -8.51 6.43
C ALA A 41 5.64 -9.15 5.91
N ALA A 42 6.77 -8.71 6.42
CA ALA A 42 8.07 -9.30 6.17
C ALA A 42 8.26 -10.53 7.07
N LYS A 43 9.11 -11.45 6.63
CA LYS A 43 9.42 -12.70 7.37
C LYS A 43 9.99 -12.45 8.77
N ASN A 44 10.59 -11.28 9.00
CA ASN A 44 11.16 -10.86 10.28
C ASN A 44 10.17 -10.09 11.19
N GLY A 45 8.87 -10.05 10.84
CA GLY A 45 7.83 -9.43 11.66
C GLY A 45 7.57 -7.94 11.40
N GLY A 46 8.32 -7.30 10.50
CA GLY A 46 8.07 -5.91 10.11
C GLY A 46 6.93 -5.77 9.10
N LEU A 47 6.20 -4.64 9.14
CA LEU A 47 5.24 -4.28 8.08
C LEU A 47 5.88 -3.34 7.07
N PHE A 48 5.54 -3.50 5.80
CA PHE A 48 5.96 -2.65 4.71
C PHE A 48 4.83 -2.36 3.73
N VAL A 49 4.94 -1.27 2.99
CA VAL A 49 3.94 -0.86 2.00
C VAL A 49 4.47 -1.11 0.61
N GLY A 50 3.79 -1.98 -0.12
CA GLY A 50 3.94 -2.15 -1.57
C GLY A 50 3.12 -1.11 -2.31
N PHE A 51 3.74 -0.51 -3.33
CA PHE A 51 3.08 0.47 -4.19
C PHE A 51 2.17 -0.23 -5.23
N PRO A 52 1.24 0.52 -5.87
CA PRO A 52 0.38 -0.02 -6.91
C PRO A 52 1.20 -0.61 -8.05
N SER A 53 1.02 -1.89 -8.30
CA SER A 53 1.70 -2.61 -9.38
C SER A 53 0.79 -3.61 -10.05
N LYS A 54 1.08 -3.91 -11.32
CA LYS A 54 0.32 -4.86 -12.14
C LYS A 54 1.25 -5.90 -12.72
N LYS A 55 0.81 -7.17 -12.71
CA LYS A 55 1.52 -8.26 -13.37
C LYS A 55 1.32 -8.15 -14.88
N GLY A 56 2.42 -8.04 -15.63
CA GLY A 56 2.46 -8.08 -17.08
C GLY A 56 2.25 -9.48 -17.63
N LYS A 57 2.05 -9.57 -18.95
CA LYS A 57 1.89 -10.86 -19.66
C LYS A 57 3.15 -11.72 -19.60
N ASP A 58 4.31 -11.09 -19.43
CA ASP A 58 5.61 -11.72 -19.23
C ASP A 58 5.83 -12.22 -17.79
N GLY A 59 4.82 -12.05 -16.92
CA GLY A 59 4.86 -12.45 -15.52
C GLY A 59 5.57 -11.49 -14.58
N LYS A 60 6.15 -10.38 -15.09
CA LYS A 60 6.84 -9.38 -14.27
C LYS A 60 5.85 -8.39 -13.68
N PHE A 61 6.19 -7.78 -12.54
CA PHE A 61 5.40 -6.71 -11.95
C PHE A 61 5.93 -5.36 -12.41
N TYR A 62 5.01 -4.49 -12.81
CA TYR A 62 5.29 -3.13 -13.23
C TYR A 62 4.57 -2.16 -12.31
N ASP A 63 5.28 -1.12 -11.87
CA ASP A 63 4.69 -0.05 -11.09
C ASP A 63 3.69 0.71 -11.96
N MET A 64 2.49 0.92 -11.41
CA MET A 64 1.43 1.69 -12.09
C MET A 64 1.52 3.18 -11.78
N VAL A 65 2.17 3.52 -10.67
CA VAL A 65 2.32 4.89 -10.20
C VAL A 65 3.74 5.06 -9.68
N GLU A 66 4.42 6.10 -10.17
CA GLU A 66 5.74 6.46 -9.70
C GLU A 66 5.69 7.79 -8.95
N PHE A 67 6.12 7.76 -7.69
CA PHE A 67 6.27 8.97 -6.87
C PHE A 67 7.72 9.43 -6.90
N LYS A 68 8.00 10.55 -7.57
CA LYS A 68 9.39 11.03 -7.78
C LYS A 68 10.06 11.61 -6.52
N SER A 69 9.29 11.99 -5.51
CA SER A 69 9.83 12.56 -4.27
C SER A 69 9.98 11.51 -3.17
N ALA A 70 11.15 11.43 -2.55
CA ALA A 70 11.36 10.55 -1.39
C ALA A 70 10.48 10.96 -0.19
N SER A 71 10.21 12.26 -0.02
CA SER A 71 9.41 12.75 1.11
C SER A 71 7.95 12.30 1.03
N ILE A 72 7.35 12.31 -0.17
CA ILE A 72 5.97 11.84 -0.35
C ILE A 72 5.89 10.32 -0.21
N GLN A 73 6.89 9.59 -0.71
CA GLN A 73 6.93 8.14 -0.54
C GLN A 73 6.99 7.76 0.95
N SER A 74 7.84 8.45 1.74
CA SER A 74 7.93 8.21 3.19
C SER A 74 6.60 8.53 3.89
N SER A 75 6.03 9.70 3.58
CA SER A 75 4.73 10.13 4.14
C SER A 75 3.61 9.13 3.83
N LEU A 76 3.57 8.58 2.61
CA LEU A 76 2.60 7.57 2.21
C LEU A 76 2.76 6.27 3.00
N ARG A 77 3.99 5.79 3.14
CA ARG A 77 4.27 4.57 3.90
C ARG A 77 3.79 4.72 5.34
N SER A 78 4.13 5.84 5.99
CA SER A 78 3.70 6.11 7.36
C SER A 78 2.18 6.19 7.48
N ALA A 79 1.52 7.01 6.64
CA ALA A 79 0.07 7.20 6.71
C ALA A 79 -0.71 5.89 6.50
N ILE A 80 -0.27 5.04 5.56
CA ILE A 80 -0.91 3.75 5.30
C ILE A 80 -0.71 2.79 6.49
N LEU A 81 0.50 2.72 7.05
CA LEU A 81 0.79 1.85 8.19
C LEU A 81 0.06 2.31 9.46
N GLU A 82 -0.05 3.61 9.69
CA GLU A 82 -0.82 4.18 10.80
C GLU A 82 -2.31 3.86 10.65
N ALA A 83 -2.89 4.10 9.47
CA ALA A 83 -4.28 3.76 9.21
C ALA A 83 -4.55 2.26 9.38
N TYR A 84 -3.61 1.40 8.98
CA TYR A 84 -3.71 -0.05 9.17
C TYR A 84 -3.73 -0.44 10.65
N LYS A 85 -2.86 0.16 11.48
CA LYS A 85 -2.81 -0.09 12.93
C LYS A 85 -4.07 0.34 13.68
N VAL A 86 -4.74 1.39 13.21
CA VAL A 86 -6.02 1.84 13.80
C VAL A 86 -7.16 0.90 13.44
N TYR A 87 -7.08 0.29 12.25
CA TYR A 87 -8.07 -0.68 11.79
C TYR A 87 -7.92 -2.05 12.48
N SER A 88 -6.68 -2.54 12.61
CA SER A 88 -6.36 -3.88 13.16
C SER A 88 -6.55 -3.96 14.66
#